data_AF-A0A5N6V1M6-F1
#
_entry.id   AF-A0A5N6V1M6-F1
#
_cell.length_a   1.000
_cell.length_b   1.000
_cell.length_c   1.000
_cell.angle_alpha   90.00
_cell.angle_beta   90.00
_cell.angle_gamma   90.00
#
_symmetry.space_group_name_H-M   'P 1'
#
loop_
_entity.id
_entity.type
_entity.pdbx_description
1 polymer ?
#
loop_
_entity_poly.entity_id
_entity_poly.type
_entity_poly.pdbx_seq_one_letter_code
_entity_poly.pdbx_strand_id
1 'polypeptide(L)'
;MKVFKQIPFEGSEYATAQQRGYQASQKLDYDITSQLWALNTLTNKGCQATPRIESMKVEHQKDTDSVPGGYIVYLLLSQLLPGLQLNKTIFWDFEYSVREKIRQAFRAAWIECVSLGVVPVLQNIEHVFWHAEENKAMSEQARKQDVWRDTRWIAWDMAKLQDNYRWYKERNPHPDMSNWIL
;
A
#
# COMPACT_ATOMS: atom_id res chain seq x y z
N MET A 1 6.08 8.45 -10.19
CA MET A 1 6.58 7.22 -10.85
C MET A 1 6.86 6.18 -9.78
N LYS A 2 6.46 4.92 -9.99
CA LYS A 2 6.77 3.79 -9.11
C LYS A 2 7.61 2.77 -9.88
N VAL A 3 8.61 2.17 -9.23
CA VAL A 3 9.50 1.17 -9.85
C VAL A 3 9.52 -0.08 -8.98
N PHE A 4 9.28 -1.24 -9.60
CA PHE A 4 9.57 -2.54 -8.99
C PHE A 4 10.81 -3.12 -9.64
N LYS A 5 11.79 -3.54 -8.84
CA LYS A 5 13.06 -4.08 -9.33
C LYS A 5 13.39 -5.34 -8.55
N GLN A 6 13.75 -6.40 -9.25
CA GLN A 6 14.32 -7.58 -8.59
C GLN A 6 15.67 -7.21 -7.97
N ILE A 7 15.85 -7.50 -6.69
CA ILE A 7 17.10 -7.30 -5.97
C ILE A 7 17.82 -8.64 -5.74
N PRO A 8 19.13 -8.63 -5.47
CA PRO A 8 19.87 -9.84 -5.12
C PRO A 8 19.28 -10.49 -3.88
N PHE A 9 19.41 -11.81 -3.76
CA PHE A 9 19.12 -12.52 -2.52
C PHE A 9 20.05 -12.04 -1.41
N GLU A 10 19.53 -12.10 -0.18
CA GLU A 10 20.30 -11.75 1.02
C GLU A 10 21.63 -12.51 1.07
N GLY A 11 22.71 -11.79 1.33
CA GLY A 11 24.08 -12.31 1.36
C GLY A 11 24.78 -12.41 -0.01
N SER A 12 24.11 -12.03 -1.10
CA SER A 12 24.70 -12.01 -2.46
C SER A 12 24.80 -10.61 -3.07
N GLU A 13 24.57 -9.57 -2.27
CA GLU A 13 24.54 -8.17 -2.69
C GLU A 13 25.86 -7.75 -3.36
N TYR A 14 26.97 -8.28 -2.83
CA TYR A 14 28.34 -8.01 -3.32
C TYR A 14 28.94 -9.15 -4.16
N ALA A 15 28.16 -10.19 -4.47
CA ALA A 15 28.60 -11.25 -5.39
C ALA A 15 28.89 -10.67 -6.78
N THR A 16 29.56 -11.41 -7.65
CA THR A 16 29.81 -10.95 -9.03
C THR A 16 28.50 -10.75 -9.80
N ALA A 17 28.49 -9.88 -10.82
CA ALA A 17 27.30 -9.64 -11.65
C ALA A 17 26.77 -10.94 -12.28
N GLN A 18 27.66 -11.85 -12.69
CA GLN A 18 27.31 -13.17 -13.19
C GLN A 18 26.56 -14.01 -12.14
N GLN A 19 27.07 -14.06 -10.90
CA GLN A 19 26.43 -14.81 -9.82
C GLN A 19 25.05 -14.26 -9.45
N ARG A 20 24.89 -12.94 -9.41
CA ARG A 20 23.59 -12.30 -9.18
C ARG A 20 22.65 -12.54 -10.36
N GLY A 21 23.16 -12.54 -11.58
CA GLY A 21 22.38 -12.84 -12.79
C GLY A 21 21.76 -14.24 -12.79
N TYR A 22 22.38 -15.23 -12.14
CA TYR A 22 21.77 -16.55 -11.97
C TYR A 22 20.49 -16.55 -11.12
N GLN A 23 20.23 -15.47 -10.37
CA GLN A 23 19.03 -15.30 -9.56
C GLN A 23 17.88 -14.68 -10.37
N ALA A 24 18.13 -14.20 -11.59
CA ALA A 24 17.15 -13.55 -12.44
C ALA A 24 15.89 -14.41 -12.63
N SER A 25 14.74 -13.85 -12.25
CA SER A 25 13.44 -14.46 -12.49
C SER A 25 12.78 -13.83 -13.73
N GLN A 26 12.22 -14.69 -14.58
CA GLN A 26 11.35 -14.27 -15.68
C GLN A 26 9.90 -14.02 -15.23
N LYS A 27 9.56 -14.44 -14.00
CA LYS A 27 8.24 -14.24 -13.41
C LYS A 27 8.31 -13.13 -12.37
N LEU A 28 7.35 -12.21 -12.44
CA LEU A 28 7.14 -11.22 -11.41
C LEU A 28 6.71 -11.92 -10.11
N ASP A 29 7.14 -11.34 -8.99
CA ASP A 29 6.77 -11.82 -7.67
C ASP A 29 5.24 -11.69 -7.42
N TYR A 30 4.72 -12.51 -6.51
CA TYR A 30 3.30 -12.48 -6.11
C TYR A 30 2.87 -11.07 -5.65
N ASP A 31 3.68 -10.39 -4.84
CA ASP A 31 3.34 -9.08 -4.31
C ASP A 31 3.25 -8.02 -5.42
N ILE A 32 4.13 -8.13 -6.43
CA ILE A 32 4.12 -7.23 -7.59
C ILE A 32 2.90 -7.51 -8.46
N THR A 33 2.64 -8.77 -8.79
CA THR A 33 1.50 -9.15 -9.63
C THR A 33 0.17 -8.80 -8.97
N SER A 34 0.03 -9.02 -7.65
CA SER A 34 -1.13 -8.63 -6.86
C SER A 34 -1.35 -7.11 -6.89
N GLN A 35 -0.29 -6.32 -6.66
CA GLN A 35 -0.37 -4.85 -6.73
C GLN A 35 -0.72 -4.33 -8.12
N LEU A 36 -0.14 -4.90 -9.18
CA LEU A 36 -0.45 -4.53 -10.56
C LEU A 36 -1.90 -4.87 -10.90
N TRP A 37 -2.40 -6.04 -10.47
CA TRP A 37 -3.78 -6.43 -10.66
C TRP A 37 -4.74 -5.46 -9.95
N ALA A 38 -4.44 -5.11 -8.70
CA ALA A 38 -5.26 -4.18 -7.92
C ALA A 38 -5.30 -2.78 -8.55
N LEU A 39 -4.14 -2.22 -8.90
CA LEU A 39 -4.06 -0.88 -9.51
C LEU A 39 -4.73 -0.83 -10.89
N ASN A 40 -4.56 -1.88 -11.72
CA ASN A 40 -5.28 -1.97 -12.99
C ASN A 40 -6.79 -2.06 -12.78
N THR A 41 -7.23 -2.86 -11.80
CA THR A 41 -8.67 -3.00 -11.49
C THR A 41 -9.28 -1.67 -11.06
N LEU A 42 -8.61 -0.95 -10.16
CA LEU A 42 -9.09 0.35 -9.67
C LEU A 42 -9.03 1.44 -10.75
N THR A 43 -7.99 1.45 -11.58
CA THR A 43 -7.87 2.34 -12.74
C THR A 43 -9.04 2.11 -13.71
N ASN A 44 -9.28 0.87 -14.11
CA ASN A 44 -10.32 0.50 -15.08
C ASN A 44 -11.73 0.77 -14.56
N LYS A 45 -11.92 0.70 -13.23
CA LYS A 45 -13.19 1.00 -12.58
C LYS A 45 -13.37 2.46 -12.20
N GLY A 46 -12.41 3.33 -12.54
CA GLY A 46 -12.51 4.77 -12.29
C GLY A 46 -12.48 5.16 -10.82
N CYS A 47 -11.73 4.40 -9.99
CA CYS A 47 -11.54 4.75 -8.58
C CYS A 47 -10.91 6.14 -8.43
N GLN A 48 -11.49 6.99 -7.58
CA GLN A 48 -10.95 8.32 -7.30
C GLN A 48 -9.91 8.27 -6.16
N ALA A 49 -10.09 7.35 -5.22
CA ALA A 49 -9.17 7.13 -4.11
C ALA A 49 -7.82 6.49 -4.48
N THR A 50 -7.52 6.18 -5.74
CA THR A 50 -6.21 5.61 -6.14
C THR A 50 -5.54 6.40 -7.26
N PRO A 51 -4.20 6.39 -7.41
CA PRO A 51 -3.62 6.89 -8.65
C PRO A 51 -4.02 5.95 -9.79
N ARG A 52 -4.24 6.50 -10.98
CA ARG A 52 -4.44 5.72 -12.19
C ARG A 52 -3.10 5.32 -12.81
N ILE A 53 -3.04 4.15 -13.44
CA ILE A 53 -1.90 3.80 -14.29
C ILE A 53 -2.04 4.56 -15.61
N GLU A 54 -1.11 5.46 -15.89
CA GLU A 54 -1.02 6.19 -17.16
C GLU A 54 -0.21 5.41 -18.18
N SER A 55 0.87 4.77 -17.75
CA SER A 55 1.65 3.85 -18.57
C SER A 55 2.44 2.84 -17.73
N MET A 56 2.73 1.70 -18.33
CA MET A 56 3.53 0.64 -17.75
C MET A 56 4.59 0.18 -18.74
N LYS A 57 5.82 -0.02 -18.26
CA LYS A 57 6.92 -0.59 -19.04
C LYS A 57 7.57 -1.70 -18.23
N VAL A 58 7.68 -2.89 -18.83
CA VAL A 58 8.37 -4.04 -18.25
C VAL A 58 9.61 -4.31 -19.07
N GLU A 59 10.76 -4.43 -18.40
CA GLU A 59 12.05 -4.72 -19.04
C GLU A 59 12.85 -5.70 -18.20
N HIS A 60 13.96 -6.16 -18.77
CA HIS A 60 15.00 -6.88 -18.05
C HIS A 60 16.13 -5.93 -17.67
N GLN A 61 16.69 -6.17 -16.49
CA GLN A 61 17.86 -5.48 -15.95
C GLN A 61 19.09 -5.75 -16.80
N LYS A 62 19.92 -4.72 -16.99
CA LYS A 62 21.14 -4.77 -17.80
C LYS A 62 22.26 -5.53 -17.07
N ASP A 63 23.34 -5.83 -17.77
CA ASP A 63 24.50 -6.53 -17.19
C ASP A 63 25.18 -5.78 -16.03
N THR A 64 24.96 -4.47 -15.95
CA THR A 64 25.48 -3.59 -14.90
C THR A 64 24.52 -3.39 -13.73
N ASP A 65 23.30 -3.92 -13.81
CA ASP A 65 22.30 -3.78 -12.77
C ASP A 65 22.51 -4.74 -11.59
N SER A 66 21.65 -4.58 -10.58
CA SER A 66 21.68 -5.35 -9.34
C SER A 66 21.48 -6.85 -9.61
N VAL A 67 20.57 -7.22 -10.51
CA VAL A 67 20.35 -8.61 -10.93
C VAL A 67 20.29 -8.65 -12.46
N PRO A 68 21.43 -8.84 -13.16
CA PRO A 68 21.45 -8.93 -14.62
C PRO A 68 20.43 -9.94 -15.16
N GLY A 69 19.61 -9.52 -16.13
CA GLY A 69 18.54 -10.34 -16.70
C GLY A 69 17.30 -10.51 -15.81
N GLY A 70 17.30 -10.00 -14.57
CA GLY A 70 16.12 -9.97 -13.70
C GLY A 70 15.10 -8.93 -14.17
N TYR A 71 13.88 -8.94 -13.63
CA TYR A 71 12.86 -8.00 -14.07
C TYR A 71 13.05 -6.58 -13.49
N ILE A 72 12.56 -5.59 -14.23
CA ILE A 72 12.29 -4.23 -13.75
C ILE A 72 11.00 -3.70 -14.38
N VAL A 73 10.12 -3.13 -13.55
CA VAL A 73 8.79 -2.63 -13.95
C VAL A 73 8.69 -1.16 -13.59
N TYR A 74 8.44 -0.32 -14.59
CA TYR A 74 8.18 1.10 -14.43
C TYR A 74 6.69 1.36 -14.56
N LEU A 75 6.12 2.04 -13.57
CA LEU A 75 4.76 2.52 -13.57
C LEU A 75 4.75 4.05 -13.56
N LEU A 76 4.20 4.63 -14.61
CA LEU A 76 3.76 6.01 -14.60
C LEU A 76 2.35 6.04 -14.03
N LEU A 77 2.24 6.71 -12.89
CA LEU A 77 0.98 6.90 -12.20
C LEU A 77 0.52 8.33 -12.45
N SER A 78 -0.79 8.51 -12.60
CA SER A 78 -1.42 9.82 -12.74
C SER A 78 -0.95 10.71 -11.61
N GLN A 79 -0.64 11.96 -11.91
CA GLN A 79 -0.23 12.90 -10.89
C GLN A 79 -1.36 13.00 -9.85
N LEU A 80 -1.08 12.49 -8.65
CA LEU A 80 -1.82 12.94 -7.49
C LEU A 80 -1.47 14.42 -7.29
N LEU A 81 -2.46 15.22 -6.93
CA LEU A 81 -2.24 16.50 -6.27
C LEU A 81 -1.13 16.35 -5.21
N PRO A 82 -0.26 17.34 -4.98
CA PRO A 82 0.93 17.20 -4.13
C PRO A 82 0.54 16.90 -2.67
N GLY A 83 0.22 15.64 -2.40
CA GLY A 83 -0.16 15.13 -1.10
C GLY A 83 1.08 14.80 -0.30
N LEU A 84 1.02 15.06 1.00
CA LEU A 84 2.03 14.66 1.95
C LEU A 84 1.94 13.14 2.14
N GLN A 85 3.00 12.42 1.78
CA GLN A 85 3.12 11.02 2.18
C GLN A 85 3.15 10.98 3.71
N LEU A 86 2.16 10.33 4.31
CA LEU A 86 2.12 10.20 5.76
C LEU A 86 3.19 9.21 6.21
N ASN A 87 3.69 9.42 7.41
CA ASN A 87 4.33 8.38 8.20
C ASN A 87 3.80 8.51 9.62
N LYS A 88 4.20 7.59 10.51
CA LYS A 88 3.72 7.60 11.89
C LYS A 88 4.00 8.94 12.58
N THR A 89 5.22 9.45 12.48
CA THR A 89 5.60 10.74 13.09
C THR A 89 4.73 11.88 12.58
N ILE A 90 4.67 12.06 11.26
CA ILE A 90 3.88 13.12 10.60
C ILE A 90 2.40 13.04 11.01
N PHE A 91 1.81 11.84 10.99
CA PHE A 91 0.41 11.67 11.33
C PHE A 91 0.14 12.07 12.79
N TRP A 92 0.98 11.62 13.73
CA TRP A 92 0.79 11.88 15.16
C TRP A 92 1.17 13.30 15.59
N ASP A 93 1.97 14.01 14.80
CA ASP A 93 2.28 15.43 15.01
C ASP A 93 1.10 16.35 14.63
N PHE A 94 0.11 15.86 13.87
CA PHE A 94 -1.09 16.63 13.56
C PHE A 94 -2.04 16.74 14.76
N GLU A 95 -2.73 17.89 14.83
CA GLU A 95 -3.86 18.10 15.74
C GLU A 95 -4.94 17.03 15.56
N TYR A 96 -5.65 16.72 16.64
CA TYR A 96 -6.71 15.70 16.63
C TYR A 96 -7.73 15.91 15.51
N SER A 97 -8.15 17.16 15.29
CA SER A 97 -9.12 17.52 14.25
C SER A 97 -8.63 17.22 12.84
N VAL A 98 -7.31 17.29 12.59
CA VAL A 98 -6.70 16.96 11.30
C VAL A 98 -6.55 15.44 11.17
N ARG A 99 -6.10 14.76 12.23
CA ARG A 99 -6.04 13.28 12.27
C ARG A 99 -7.39 12.64 12.02
N GLU A 100 -8.47 13.23 12.53
CA GLU A 100 -9.82 12.75 12.30
C GLU A 100 -10.28 12.93 10.84
N LYS A 101 -9.94 14.06 10.21
CA LYS A 101 -10.17 14.25 8.77
C LYS A 101 -9.43 13.21 7.93
N ILE A 102 -8.17 12.94 8.28
CA ILE A 102 -7.36 11.90 7.62
C ILE A 102 -8.05 10.53 7.78
N ARG A 103 -8.50 10.16 8.99
CA ARG A 103 -9.24 8.90 9.19
C ARG A 103 -10.48 8.83 8.32
N GLN A 104 -11.35 9.83 8.37
CA GLN A 104 -12.61 9.75 7.61
C GLN A 104 -12.38 9.64 6.10
N ALA A 105 -11.43 10.40 5.56
CA ALA A 105 -11.03 10.26 4.15
C ALA A 105 -10.42 8.89 3.85
N PHE A 106 -9.60 8.33 4.75
CA PHE A 106 -9.02 7.00 4.58
C PHE A 106 -10.09 5.91 4.60
N ARG A 107 -11.05 5.99 5.52
CA ARG A 107 -12.19 5.05 5.57
C ARG A 107 -13.02 5.10 4.30
N ALA A 108 -13.31 6.30 3.80
CA ALA A 108 -14.05 6.48 2.55
C ALA A 108 -13.31 5.84 1.37
N ALA A 109 -12.01 6.14 1.24
CA ALA A 109 -11.14 5.54 0.23
C ALA A 109 -11.07 4.01 0.31
N TRP A 110 -10.94 3.47 1.53
CA TRP A 110 -10.92 2.03 1.76
C TRP A 110 -12.23 1.37 1.33
N ILE A 111 -13.37 1.95 1.72
CA ILE A 111 -14.70 1.44 1.35
C ILE A 111 -14.90 1.48 -0.17
N GLU A 112 -14.47 2.56 -0.82
CA GLU A 112 -14.52 2.68 -2.28
C GLU A 112 -13.73 1.54 -2.94
N CYS A 113 -12.47 1.33 -2.54
CA CYS A 113 -11.64 0.26 -3.08
C CYS A 113 -12.32 -1.11 -2.95
N VAL A 114 -12.87 -1.40 -1.76
CA VAL A 114 -13.54 -2.67 -1.47
C VAL A 114 -14.81 -2.84 -2.30
N SER A 115 -15.61 -1.78 -2.47
CA SER A 115 -16.78 -1.81 -3.35
C SER A 115 -16.42 -2.12 -4.81
N LEU A 116 -15.19 -1.75 -5.22
CA LEU A 116 -14.63 -2.04 -6.53
C LEU A 116 -13.92 -3.40 -6.60
N GLY A 117 -14.00 -4.21 -5.56
CA GLY A 117 -13.47 -5.58 -5.53
C GLY A 117 -12.00 -5.66 -5.12
N VAL A 118 -11.47 -4.64 -4.47
CA VAL A 118 -10.04 -4.54 -4.12
C VAL A 118 -9.88 -4.11 -2.65
N VAL A 119 -9.15 -4.90 -1.84
CA VAL A 119 -8.92 -4.64 -0.41
C VAL A 119 -7.51 -4.18 -0.16
N PRO A 120 -7.31 -2.99 0.44
CA PRO A 120 -6.00 -2.60 0.90
C PRO A 120 -5.45 -3.52 2.01
N VAL A 121 -4.31 -4.17 1.78
CA VAL A 121 -3.73 -5.21 2.66
C VAL A 121 -2.40 -4.86 3.30
N LEU A 122 -1.59 -3.99 2.71
CA LEU A 122 -0.33 -3.57 3.33
C LEU A 122 -0.60 -2.46 4.34
N GLN A 123 -0.94 -2.89 5.54
CA GLN A 123 -1.31 -2.11 6.73
C GLN A 123 -0.13 -1.26 7.23
N ASN A 124 0.25 -0.23 6.48
CA ASN A 124 1.27 0.74 6.87
C ASN A 124 0.83 2.13 6.40
N ILE A 125 0.84 3.08 7.33
CA ILE A 125 0.48 4.49 7.08
C ILE A 125 1.36 5.14 6.00
N GLU A 126 2.56 4.61 5.75
CA GLU A 126 3.47 5.07 4.68
C GLU A 126 2.92 4.86 3.26
N HIS A 127 1.91 4.01 3.11
CA HIS A 127 1.19 3.85 1.84
C HIS A 127 0.06 4.87 1.67
N VAL A 128 -0.20 5.72 2.68
CA VAL A 128 -1.24 6.74 2.67
C VAL A 128 -0.64 8.08 2.28
N PHE A 129 -1.15 8.63 1.18
CA PHE A 129 -0.86 9.99 0.75
C PHE A 129 -2.03 10.88 1.16
N TRP A 130 -1.76 11.89 1.98
CA TRP A 130 -2.74 12.85 2.43
C TRP A 130 -2.67 14.13 1.60
N HIS A 131 -3.75 14.40 0.88
CA HIS A 131 -4.13 15.74 0.48
C HIS A 131 -5.52 16.00 1.09
N ALA A 132 -5.93 17.25 1.31
CA ALA A 132 -7.20 17.55 1.97
C ALA A 132 -8.45 16.90 1.33
N GLU A 133 -8.30 16.28 0.15
CA GLU A 133 -9.37 15.66 -0.64
C GLU A 133 -9.17 14.16 -0.94
N GLU A 134 -8.02 13.52 -0.69
CA GLU A 134 -7.81 12.11 -1.10
C GLU A 134 -6.80 11.32 -0.22
N ASN A 135 -7.07 10.02 -0.01
CA ASN A 135 -6.23 9.03 0.71
C ASN A 135 -6.13 7.71 -0.07
N LYS A 136 -4.99 7.01 -0.05
CA LYS A 136 -4.71 5.84 -0.93
C LYS A 136 -3.99 4.70 -0.20
N ALA A 137 -4.08 3.45 -0.67
CA ALA A 137 -3.45 2.27 -0.05
C ALA A 137 -3.26 1.07 -1.02
N MET A 138 -2.34 0.14 -0.71
CA MET A 138 -1.95 -1.02 -1.56
C MET A 138 -2.81 -2.26 -1.29
N SER A 139 -3.15 -3.07 -2.32
CA SER A 139 -4.34 -3.92 -2.26
C SER A 139 -4.27 -5.35 -2.87
N GLU A 140 -5.23 -6.19 -2.45
CA GLU A 140 -5.56 -7.57 -2.88
C GLU A 140 -7.02 -7.65 -3.40
N GLN A 141 -7.49 -8.82 -3.86
CA GLN A 141 -8.88 -9.02 -4.27
C GLN A 141 -9.84 -9.04 -3.07
N ALA A 142 -10.89 -8.21 -3.12
CA ALA A 142 -11.93 -8.19 -2.10
C ALA A 142 -12.81 -9.44 -2.12
N ARG A 143 -13.18 -9.88 -0.94
CA ARG A 143 -14.14 -10.95 -0.65
C ARG A 143 -15.40 -10.35 -0.05
N LYS A 144 -16.50 -11.10 -0.05
CA LYS A 144 -17.80 -10.63 0.48
C LYS A 144 -17.76 -10.24 1.96
N GLN A 145 -16.84 -10.83 2.73
CA GLN A 145 -16.63 -10.56 4.14
C GLN A 145 -15.76 -9.33 4.44
N ASP A 146 -15.18 -8.71 3.41
CA ASP A 146 -14.35 -7.52 3.58
C ASP A 146 -15.24 -6.31 3.81
N VAL A 147 -15.47 -6.02 5.09
CA VAL A 147 -16.19 -4.84 5.56
C VAL A 147 -15.24 -3.97 6.37
N TRP A 148 -15.57 -2.68 6.46
CA TRP A 148 -14.83 -1.78 7.33
C TRP A 148 -14.95 -2.25 8.78
N ARG A 149 -13.82 -2.24 9.50
CA ARG A 149 -13.75 -2.53 10.93
C ARG A 149 -12.91 -1.45 11.58
N ASP A 150 -13.31 -0.93 12.73
CA ASP A 150 -12.59 0.17 13.37
C ASP A 150 -11.22 -0.25 13.89
N THR A 151 -11.00 -1.55 14.13
CA THR A 151 -9.67 -2.10 14.40
C THR A 151 -8.67 -1.87 13.27
N ARG A 152 -9.13 -1.50 12.06
CA ARG A 152 -8.25 -1.02 10.99
C ARG A 152 -7.53 0.28 11.35
N TRP A 153 -8.07 1.12 12.24
CA TRP A 153 -7.32 2.27 12.75
C TRP A 153 -6.04 1.86 13.45
N ILE A 154 -6.08 0.78 14.21
CA ILE A 154 -4.90 0.24 14.89
C ILE A 154 -3.97 -0.41 13.86
N ALA A 155 -4.52 -1.20 12.94
CA ALA A 155 -3.74 -1.86 11.89
C ALA A 155 -2.94 -0.88 11.03
N TRP A 156 -3.49 0.30 10.74
CA TRP A 156 -2.85 1.34 9.93
C TRP A 156 -2.11 2.40 10.76
N ASP A 157 -1.79 2.13 12.03
CA ASP A 157 -1.09 3.06 12.94
C ASP A 157 -1.82 4.42 13.16
N MET A 158 -3.11 4.50 12.81
CA MET A 158 -3.98 5.67 12.97
C MET A 158 -4.73 5.69 14.33
N ALA A 159 -4.53 4.67 15.16
CA ALA A 159 -4.95 4.61 16.56
C ALA A 159 -3.92 3.81 17.38
N LYS A 160 -3.77 4.13 18.66
CA LYS A 160 -2.94 3.37 19.61
C LYS A 160 -3.81 2.80 20.74
N LEU A 161 -3.41 1.64 21.23
CA LEU A 161 -4.01 1.02 22.40
C LEU A 161 -3.28 1.46 23.67
N GLN A 162 -4.01 1.70 24.75
CA GLN A 162 -3.43 1.95 26.08
C GLN A 162 -3.21 0.65 26.89
N ASP A 163 -3.76 -0.48 26.45
CA ASP A 163 -3.76 -1.76 27.19
C ASP A 163 -3.54 -2.96 26.23
N ASN A 164 -3.46 -4.18 26.79
CA ASN A 164 -3.22 -5.47 26.13
C ASN A 164 -4.35 -5.95 25.19
N TYR A 165 -5.15 -5.03 24.64
CA TYR A 165 -6.29 -5.34 23.78
C TYR A 165 -5.85 -6.07 22.49
N ARG A 166 -6.34 -7.29 22.31
CA ARG A 166 -6.01 -8.15 21.16
C ARG A 166 -6.95 -7.86 19.98
N TRP A 167 -6.76 -6.70 19.35
CA TRP A 167 -7.60 -6.21 18.25
C TRP A 167 -7.77 -7.22 17.09
N TYR A 168 -6.76 -8.04 16.81
CA TYR A 168 -6.80 -9.06 15.76
C TYR A 168 -7.73 -10.26 16.09
N LYS A 169 -8.18 -10.38 17.35
CA LYS A 169 -9.20 -11.36 17.78
C LYS A 169 -10.59 -10.76 17.89
N GLU A 170 -10.72 -9.45 17.70
CA GLU A 170 -12.00 -8.76 17.84
C GLU A 170 -12.99 -9.21 16.76
N ARG A 171 -14.18 -9.62 17.22
CA ARG A 171 -15.28 -10.06 16.34
C ARG A 171 -16.27 -8.94 16.07
N ASN A 172 -16.42 -8.00 16.99
CA ASN A 172 -17.23 -6.80 16.79
C ASN A 172 -16.56 -5.88 15.74
N PRO A 173 -17.22 -5.56 14.61
CA PRO A 173 -16.66 -4.63 13.62
C PRO A 173 -16.40 -3.23 14.19
N HIS A 174 -17.17 -2.82 15.20
CA HIS A 174 -17.16 -1.50 15.82
C HIS A 174 -17.09 -1.64 17.35
N PRO A 175 -15.94 -2.07 17.91
CA PRO A 175 -15.77 -2.18 19.36
C PRO A 175 -15.80 -0.81 20.05
N ASP A 176 -15.93 -0.80 21.36
CA ASP A 176 -15.75 0.43 22.13
C ASP A 176 -14.30 0.93 21.99
N MET A 177 -14.15 2.17 21.52
CA MET A 177 -12.87 2.84 21.29
C MET A 177 -12.53 3.86 22.39
N SER A 178 -13.29 3.90 23.49
CA SER A 178 -13.08 4.85 24.60
C SER A 178 -11.66 4.82 25.17
N ASN A 179 -11.02 3.64 25.18
CA ASN A 179 -9.65 3.43 25.66
C ASN A 179 -8.58 3.54 24.56
N TRP A 180 -8.96 3.96 23.34
CA TRP A 180 -8.03 4.12 22.23
C TRP A 180 -7.53 5.56 22.21
N ILE A 181 -6.23 5.72 21.95
CA ILE A 181 -5.71 7.01 21.55
C ILE A 181 -6.02 7.12 20.06
N LEU A 182 -7.06 7.90 19.75
CA LEU A 182 -7.36 8.34 18.40
C LEU A 182 -6.44 9.50 18.09
#